data_AF-A0AAU9LIJ6-F1
#
_entry.id   AF-A0AAU9LIJ6-F1
#
_cell.length_a   1.000
_cell.length_b   1.000
_cell.length_c   1.000
_cell.angle_alpha   90.00
_cell.angle_beta   90.00
_cell.angle_gamma   90.00
#
_symmetry.space_group_name_H-M   'P 1'
#
loop_
_entity.id
_entity.type
_entity.pdbx_description
1 polymer ?
#
loop_
_entity_poly.entity_id
_entity_poly.type
_entity_poly.pdbx_seq_one_letter_code
_entity_poly.pdbx_strand_id
1 'polypeptide(L)'
;MWMVCSRGFNLKPVSLGFNPVQCVCVSEKNQLCPKNTKSRKPSTPKSSPVYPFLLHLQYRVRLPPFCKAATAPSPSTSGSLASPASASICRKHEIDTLSDPNCGDSIDIYCLDSNYEHHVDLLKRLYLPKDSLLESWNSFHSALGVLELATEFNCHEIIESCVRYLEAVPWEDKEEELILKVVPKLGPLAMPILARVDPVDFSSTKNVFLSAIRFATSIVSPCASFGDELKTSAQEQLEYMLGDDDEEIPLVIADEEVKAESKKGLMNISSSFEKELFCLLSQTEYEVAEKKVMQSLSDLGWICNILSKMDLMKEFVDQWIDLSDRVIGIMEDKILKNGMWDLKLKIIELTGKVLDAVGYGNVIMPAVRRVELVKTWLPYIRKMKPVLDSIGDNESGFPYKMDDDLCQSIEGAIVALLSALPSNDQADILADWMSGEQEEVRYPDLSEAFEIWCYRTKSAKRRLVEGLDRLGKSKTTVSL
;
A
#
# COMPACT_ATOMS: atom_id res chain seq x y z
N MET A 1 -46.58 12.10 33.85
CA MET A 1 -45.71 11.29 34.73
C MET A 1 -44.53 10.80 33.89
N TRP A 2 -43.48 11.60 33.80
CA TRP A 2 -42.26 11.27 33.06
C TRP A 2 -41.18 10.99 34.10
N MET A 3 -40.60 9.79 34.06
CA MET A 3 -39.48 9.40 34.90
C MET A 3 -38.23 10.14 34.45
N VAL A 4 -37.72 11.00 35.33
CA VAL A 4 -36.38 11.59 35.26
C VAL A 4 -35.40 10.52 35.74
N CYS A 5 -34.52 10.05 34.86
CA CYS A 5 -33.43 9.16 35.26
C CYS A 5 -32.15 9.99 35.36
N SER A 6 -31.88 10.51 36.56
CA SER A 6 -30.59 11.09 36.92
C SER A 6 -29.56 9.96 37.01
N ARG A 7 -28.65 9.85 36.04
CA ARG A 7 -27.44 9.03 36.22
C ARG A 7 -26.41 9.83 37.02
N GLY A 8 -26.54 9.80 38.35
CA GLY A 8 -25.46 10.16 39.25
C GLY A 8 -24.48 8.99 39.35
N PHE A 9 -23.22 9.18 38.93
CA PHE A 9 -22.15 8.25 39.27
C PHE A 9 -21.68 8.54 40.70
N ASN A 10 -21.90 7.59 41.60
CA ASN A 10 -21.23 7.55 42.90
C ASN A 10 -19.86 6.89 42.71
N LEU A 11 -18.79 7.70 42.71
CA LEU A 11 -17.44 7.17 42.88
C LEU A 11 -17.28 6.75 44.36
N LYS A 12 -17.07 5.45 44.61
CA LYS A 12 -16.67 4.96 45.93
C LYS A 12 -15.25 5.46 46.24
N PRO A 13 -14.96 5.86 47.49
CA PRO A 13 -13.65 6.38 47.86
C PRO A 13 -12.61 5.25 47.90
N VAL A 14 -11.50 5.42 47.20
CA VAL A 14 -10.23 4.79 47.57
C VAL A 14 -9.65 5.65 48.69
N SER A 15 -9.42 5.03 49.83
CA SER A 15 -9.03 5.65 51.09
C SER A 15 -7.62 6.26 51.03
N LEU A 16 -7.52 7.52 50.63
CA LEU A 16 -6.39 8.39 50.94
C LEU A 16 -6.97 9.67 51.54
N GLY A 17 -6.66 9.93 52.81
CA GLY A 17 -7.34 10.88 53.68
C GLY A 17 -7.19 12.36 53.29
N PHE A 18 -7.92 12.79 52.28
CA PHE A 18 -8.23 14.20 52.00
C PHE A 18 -9.75 14.40 51.93
N ASN A 19 -10.24 15.50 52.52
CA ASN A 19 -11.67 15.84 52.55
C ASN A 19 -12.26 15.88 51.12
N PRO A 20 -13.43 15.28 50.87
CA PRO A 20 -14.02 15.20 49.54
C PRO A 20 -14.49 16.58 49.05
N VAL A 21 -13.90 17.09 47.97
CA VAL A 21 -14.46 18.20 47.21
C VAL A 21 -15.58 17.64 46.33
N GLN A 22 -16.83 17.99 46.62
CA GLN A 22 -17.97 17.66 45.77
C GLN A 22 -17.92 18.52 44.50
N CYS A 23 -17.45 17.96 43.38
CA CYS A 23 -17.79 18.49 42.06
C CYS A 23 -19.25 18.13 41.78
N VAL A 24 -20.13 19.15 41.72
CA VAL A 24 -21.53 18.96 41.32
C VAL A 24 -21.65 19.33 39.85
N CYS A 25 -21.59 18.33 38.97
CA CYS A 25 -21.94 18.51 37.56
C CYS A 25 -23.47 18.57 37.44
N VAL A 26 -24.01 19.71 37.03
CA VAL A 26 -25.45 19.91 36.83
C VAL A 26 -25.73 20.06 35.34
N SER A 27 -26.40 19.08 34.74
CA SER A 27 -26.92 19.19 33.38
C SER A 27 -28.20 20.05 33.40
N GLU A 28 -28.09 21.33 33.06
CA GLU A 28 -29.24 22.24 32.85
C GLU A 28 -29.44 22.49 31.35
N LYS A 29 -30.61 22.08 30.80
CA LYS A 29 -31.01 22.37 29.42
C LYS A 29 -31.59 23.77 29.32
N ASN A 30 -30.90 24.71 28.67
CA ASN A 30 -31.48 26.01 28.33
C ASN A 30 -32.09 26.00 26.93
N GLN A 31 -33.43 26.12 26.84
CA GLN A 31 -34.17 26.40 25.60
C GLN A 31 -34.35 27.92 25.45
N LEU A 32 -33.87 28.51 24.35
CA LEU A 32 -34.26 29.88 23.96
C LEU A 32 -35.64 29.87 23.29
N CYS A 33 -36.65 30.51 23.90
CA CYS A 33 -37.97 30.72 23.30
C CYS A 33 -38.08 32.09 22.62
N PRO A 34 -38.62 32.20 21.38
CA PRO A 34 -38.94 33.47 20.75
C PRO A 34 -40.31 33.99 21.20
N LYS A 35 -40.40 35.31 21.42
CA LYS A 35 -41.66 36.05 21.67
C LYS A 35 -42.44 36.19 20.35
N ASN A 36 -43.72 35.78 20.29
CA ASN A 36 -44.91 36.63 20.16
C ASN A 36 -46.19 35.93 19.61
N THR A 37 -47.33 36.46 20.08
CA THR A 37 -48.68 36.54 19.45
C THR A 37 -49.47 35.27 19.11
N LYS A 38 -50.61 35.12 19.82
CA LYS A 38 -51.71 34.19 19.55
C LYS A 38 -52.64 34.73 18.45
N SER A 39 -52.94 33.92 17.42
CA SER A 39 -54.33 33.77 16.93
C SER A 39 -54.54 32.52 16.06
N ARG A 40 -55.58 31.74 16.43
CA ARG A 40 -56.46 30.83 15.65
C ARG A 40 -55.90 29.65 14.82
N LYS A 41 -56.39 28.46 15.20
CA LYS A 41 -56.52 27.16 14.47
C LYS A 41 -57.72 27.19 13.47
N PRO A 42 -58.01 26.12 12.69
CA PRO A 42 -57.15 25.10 12.03
C PRO A 42 -57.63 24.69 10.59
N SER A 43 -56.75 24.13 9.75
CA SER A 43 -57.08 23.08 8.76
C SER A 43 -55.80 22.50 8.09
N THR A 44 -55.88 21.23 7.70
CA THR A 44 -54.80 20.30 7.31
C THR A 44 -54.42 20.39 5.81
N PRO A 45 -53.57 19.50 5.25
CA PRO A 45 -52.10 19.53 5.24
C PRO A 45 -51.53 19.61 3.80
N LYS A 46 -50.32 20.17 3.58
CA LYS A 46 -49.45 19.82 2.43
C LYS A 46 -48.05 20.46 2.50
N SER A 47 -47.05 19.57 2.46
CA SER A 47 -45.71 19.64 1.85
C SER A 47 -44.74 20.81 2.11
N SER A 48 -43.51 20.39 2.48
CA SER A 48 -42.18 21.02 2.28
C SER A 48 -41.57 21.77 3.49
N PRO A 49 -40.23 21.94 3.52
CA PRO A 49 -39.22 20.99 3.98
C PRO A 49 -38.73 21.35 5.39
N VAL A 50 -38.46 20.35 6.24
CA VAL A 50 -37.86 20.58 7.55
C VAL A 50 -36.36 20.76 7.37
N TYR A 51 -35.88 22.01 7.45
CA TYR A 51 -34.48 22.29 7.78
C TYR A 51 -34.18 21.64 9.15
N PRO A 52 -33.10 20.84 9.30
CA PRO A 52 -32.70 20.41 10.61
C PRO A 52 -32.15 21.64 11.34
N PHE A 53 -32.96 22.21 12.23
CA PHE A 53 -32.47 23.11 13.26
C PHE A 53 -31.48 22.32 14.12
N LEU A 54 -30.19 22.56 13.94
CA LEU A 54 -29.14 22.15 14.88
C LEU A 54 -29.39 22.87 16.21
N LEU A 55 -30.16 22.21 17.08
CA LEU A 55 -30.22 22.55 18.50
C LEU A 55 -28.87 22.18 19.12
N HIS A 56 -27.97 23.15 19.21
CA HIS A 56 -26.77 23.01 20.04
C HIS A 56 -27.21 22.99 21.50
N LEU A 57 -27.22 21.79 22.10
CA LEU A 57 -27.32 21.62 23.54
C LEU A 57 -25.99 22.10 24.16
N GLN A 58 -26.09 22.98 25.14
CA GLN A 58 -24.96 23.45 25.95
C GLN A 58 -25.13 22.90 27.36
N TYR A 59 -24.11 22.23 27.87
CA TYR A 59 -24.02 21.75 29.24
C TYR A 59 -23.17 22.69 30.09
N ARG A 60 -23.43 22.67 31.40
CA ARG A 60 -22.78 23.51 32.40
C ARG A 60 -22.00 22.65 33.37
N VAL A 61 -20.69 22.89 33.48
CA VAL A 61 -19.84 22.26 34.49
C VAL A 61 -19.43 23.32 35.52
N ARG A 62 -19.75 23.08 36.79
CA ARG A 62 -19.52 24.05 37.87
C ARG A 62 -18.29 23.65 38.70
N LEU A 63 -17.31 24.56 38.76
CA LEU A 63 -16.12 24.40 39.59
C LEU A 63 -16.29 25.12 40.94
N PRO A 64 -15.98 24.48 42.09
CA PRO A 64 -15.92 25.17 43.37
C PRO A 64 -14.68 26.09 43.44
N PRO A 65 -14.71 27.18 44.21
CA PRO A 65 -13.63 28.16 44.24
C PRO A 65 -12.35 27.56 44.81
N PHE A 66 -11.32 27.44 43.98
CA PHE A 66 -9.95 27.20 44.41
C PHE A 66 -9.41 28.47 45.07
N CYS A 67 -9.58 28.61 46.39
CA CYS A 67 -8.71 29.35 47.33
C CYS A 67 -9.52 29.86 48.54
N LYS A 68 -9.54 29.09 49.63
CA LYS A 68 -9.57 29.65 50.99
C LYS A 68 -8.73 28.78 51.92
N ALA A 69 -7.41 28.95 51.88
CA ALA A 69 -6.53 28.56 52.98
C ALA A 69 -5.15 29.22 52.86
N ALA A 70 -5.01 30.43 53.38
CA ALA A 70 -3.73 30.96 53.82
C ALA A 70 -3.97 31.99 54.94
N THR A 71 -4.41 31.52 56.11
CA THR A 71 -4.20 32.25 57.36
C THR A 71 -2.96 31.68 58.04
N ALA A 72 -2.05 32.59 58.39
CA ALA A 72 -0.69 32.45 58.93
C ALA A 72 -0.36 31.18 59.75
N PRO A 73 0.88 30.64 59.65
CA PRO A 73 1.29 29.49 60.44
C PRO A 73 1.72 29.89 61.85
N SER A 74 1.26 29.15 62.86
CA SER A 74 1.95 28.99 64.14
C SER A 74 2.63 27.61 64.19
N PRO A 75 3.80 27.48 64.84
CA PRO A 75 4.77 26.45 64.49
C PRO A 75 4.64 25.21 65.38
N SER A 76 4.25 24.09 64.80
CA SER A 76 4.72 22.75 65.19
C SER A 76 3.92 21.70 64.43
N THR A 77 4.56 21.01 63.50
CA THR A 77 4.70 19.54 63.44
C THR A 77 5.28 19.20 62.07
N SER A 78 6.45 18.57 62.09
CA SER A 78 7.13 18.02 60.92
C SER A 78 6.29 16.95 60.23
N GLY A 79 5.75 17.28 59.07
CA GLY A 79 5.11 16.36 58.14
C GLY A 79 5.09 17.00 56.77
N SER A 80 5.77 16.40 55.81
CA SER A 80 5.87 16.87 54.42
C SER A 80 4.49 16.84 53.75
N LEU A 81 3.70 17.91 53.89
CA LEU A 81 2.55 18.18 53.03
C LEU A 81 3.08 18.59 51.66
N ALA A 82 2.86 17.74 50.66
CA ALA A 82 3.01 18.10 49.26
C ALA A 82 2.12 19.31 48.96
N SER A 83 2.75 20.44 48.66
CA SER A 83 2.06 21.64 48.17
C SER A 83 1.51 21.34 46.76
N PRO A 84 0.26 21.70 46.43
CA PRO A 84 -0.31 21.46 45.12
C PRO A 84 0.30 22.44 44.10
N ALA A 85 1.49 22.11 43.58
CA ALA A 85 2.18 22.88 42.56
C ALA A 85 1.43 22.83 41.21
N SER A 86 0.65 21.78 40.95
CA SER A 86 -0.12 21.57 39.72
C SER A 86 -1.32 22.53 39.57
N ALA A 87 -1.81 23.12 40.67
CA ALA A 87 -2.87 24.13 40.64
C ALA A 87 -2.37 25.53 40.21
N SER A 88 -1.06 25.70 39.98
CA SER A 88 -0.49 27.01 39.67
C SER A 88 -0.60 27.43 38.21
N ILE A 89 -1.02 26.55 37.29
CA ILE A 89 -0.79 26.72 35.85
C ILE A 89 -2.07 27.02 35.04
N CYS A 90 -3.26 26.51 35.40
CA CYS A 90 -4.52 26.97 34.77
C CYS A 90 -4.94 28.39 35.23
N ARG A 91 -4.05 29.05 35.99
CA ARG A 91 -4.22 30.39 36.53
C ARG A 91 -4.51 31.45 35.47
N LYS A 92 -4.07 31.36 34.22
CA LYS A 92 -4.24 32.51 33.30
C LYS A 92 -5.69 32.72 32.85
N HIS A 93 -6.39 31.67 32.43
CA HIS A 93 -7.78 31.78 31.98
C HIS A 93 -8.74 31.95 33.17
N GLU A 94 -8.47 31.29 34.29
CA GLU A 94 -9.23 31.45 35.53
C GLU A 94 -8.97 32.81 36.19
N ILE A 95 -7.73 33.34 36.21
CA ILE A 95 -7.44 34.67 36.77
C ILE A 95 -8.09 35.77 35.95
N ASP A 96 -8.09 35.71 34.62
CA ASP A 96 -8.73 36.76 33.81
C ASP A 96 -10.26 36.79 34.04
N THR A 97 -10.87 35.64 34.35
CA THR A 97 -12.31 35.53 34.66
C THR A 97 -12.62 35.83 36.14
N LEU A 98 -11.73 35.48 37.06
CA LEU A 98 -11.83 35.76 38.50
C LEU A 98 -11.39 37.18 38.89
N SER A 99 -10.75 37.92 37.98
CA SER A 99 -10.40 39.34 38.17
C SER A 99 -11.57 40.28 37.87
N ASP A 100 -12.70 39.76 37.34
CA ASP A 100 -13.92 40.51 37.19
C ASP A 100 -14.62 40.64 38.56
N PRO A 101 -14.78 41.85 39.12
CA PRO A 101 -15.39 42.06 40.44
C PRO A 101 -16.87 41.64 40.52
N ASN A 102 -17.47 41.18 39.42
CA ASN A 102 -18.83 40.62 39.35
C ASN A 102 -18.88 39.09 39.25
N CYS A 103 -17.75 38.37 39.31
CA CYS A 103 -17.73 36.91 39.28
C CYS A 103 -18.26 36.35 40.61
N GLY A 104 -19.43 35.69 40.59
CA GLY A 104 -19.97 34.97 41.74
C GLY A 104 -19.09 33.81 42.19
N ASP A 105 -19.40 33.19 43.34
CA ASP A 105 -18.66 32.12 44.03
C ASP A 105 -18.43 30.81 43.22
N SER A 106 -18.66 30.78 41.91
CA SER A 106 -18.51 29.61 41.04
C SER A 106 -18.16 29.98 39.60
N ILE A 107 -17.26 29.21 38.98
CA ILE A 107 -16.93 29.31 37.54
C ILE A 107 -17.83 28.32 36.79
N ASP A 108 -18.54 28.83 35.78
CA ASP A 108 -19.37 28.03 34.90
C ASP A 108 -18.67 27.83 33.55
N ILE A 109 -18.32 26.59 33.23
CA ILE A 109 -17.77 26.22 31.93
C ILE A 109 -18.91 25.65 31.08
N TYR A 110 -19.13 26.27 29.92
CA TYR A 110 -20.10 25.80 28.94
C TYR A 110 -19.43 24.82 27.97
N CYS A 111 -20.02 23.64 27.80
CA CYS A 111 -19.51 22.62 26.88
C CYS A 111 -20.63 22.09 25.97
N LEU A 112 -20.24 21.49 24.85
CA LEU A 112 -21.14 20.80 23.93
C LEU A 112 -21.34 19.35 24.37
N ASP A 113 -22.45 18.73 23.95
CA ASP A 113 -22.70 17.31 24.23
C ASP A 113 -21.55 16.41 23.77
N SER A 114 -20.91 16.76 22.65
CA SER A 114 -19.83 15.98 22.05
C SER A 114 -18.49 16.05 22.78
N ASN A 115 -18.24 17.08 23.60
CA ASN A 115 -16.99 17.24 24.36
C ASN A 115 -17.19 17.19 25.88
N TYR A 116 -18.43 16.95 26.35
CA TYR A 116 -18.78 16.88 27.76
C TYR A 116 -17.87 15.91 28.55
N GLU A 117 -17.69 14.70 28.05
CA GLU A 117 -16.84 13.68 28.70
C GLU A 117 -15.38 14.13 28.78
N HIS A 118 -14.86 14.81 27.75
CA HIS A 118 -13.50 15.36 27.75
C HIS A 118 -13.33 16.45 28.82
N HIS A 119 -14.34 17.31 29.03
CA HIS A 119 -14.30 18.31 30.12
C HIS A 119 -14.29 17.63 31.50
N VAL A 120 -15.11 16.61 31.70
CA VAL A 120 -15.12 15.84 32.95
C VAL A 120 -13.77 15.16 33.18
N ASP A 121 -13.17 14.62 32.13
CA ASP A 121 -11.87 13.95 32.19
C ASP A 121 -10.69 14.90 32.41
N LEU A 122 -10.76 16.12 31.86
CA LEU A 122 -9.82 17.19 32.18
C LEU A 122 -9.89 17.55 33.66
N LEU A 123 -11.11 17.74 34.19
CA LEU A 123 -11.31 18.09 35.59
C LEU A 123 -10.76 17.02 36.54
N LYS A 124 -11.04 15.74 36.29
CA LYS A 124 -10.48 14.65 37.11
C LYS A 124 -8.96 14.73 37.18
N ARG A 125 -8.31 15.08 36.06
CA ARG A 125 -6.85 15.15 35.95
C ARG A 125 -6.25 16.38 36.62
N LEU A 126 -6.97 17.50 36.69
CA LEU A 126 -6.54 18.66 37.49
C LEU A 126 -6.38 18.34 38.97
N TYR A 127 -7.10 17.33 39.50
CA TYR A 127 -6.98 16.87 40.89
C TYR A 127 -5.90 15.80 41.10
N LEU A 128 -5.22 15.34 40.04
CA LEU A 128 -4.17 14.34 40.16
C LEU A 128 -2.79 15.00 40.38
N PRO A 129 -1.90 14.36 41.16
CA PRO A 129 -0.51 14.77 41.22
C PRO A 129 0.17 14.51 39.87
N LYS A 130 1.18 15.32 39.53
CA LYS A 130 1.91 15.24 38.26
C LYS A 130 2.39 13.82 37.94
N ASP A 131 2.91 13.12 38.94
CA ASP A 131 3.48 11.76 38.78
C ASP A 131 2.44 10.70 38.41
N SER A 132 1.16 10.91 38.71
CA SER A 132 0.07 9.99 38.40
C SER A 132 -0.69 10.35 37.12
N LEU A 133 -0.38 11.48 36.47
CA LEU A 133 -1.10 11.93 35.28
C LEU A 133 -0.92 10.95 34.11
N LEU A 134 0.30 10.47 33.87
CA LEU A 134 0.59 9.60 32.73
C LEU A 134 -0.12 8.25 32.82
N GLU A 135 -0.20 7.69 34.03
CA GLU A 135 -0.89 6.42 34.31
C GLU A 135 -2.42 6.55 34.25
N SER A 136 -2.96 7.77 34.25
CA SER A 136 -4.40 8.03 34.21
C SER A 136 -5.02 7.89 32.81
N TRP A 137 -4.20 7.81 31.76
CA TRP A 137 -4.67 7.69 30.38
C TRP A 137 -4.94 6.23 30.01
N ASN A 138 -6.09 6.00 29.37
CA ASN A 138 -6.56 4.65 29.03
C ASN A 138 -7.10 4.52 27.60
N SER A 139 -7.20 5.62 26.86
CA SER A 139 -7.69 5.63 25.49
C SER A 139 -7.15 6.83 24.71
N PHE A 140 -6.90 6.60 23.43
CA PHE A 140 -6.49 7.62 22.47
C PHE A 140 -7.49 8.79 22.41
N HIS A 141 -8.79 8.51 22.22
CA HIS A 141 -9.82 9.54 22.09
C HIS A 141 -9.96 10.44 23.33
N SER A 142 -9.88 9.88 24.55
CA SER A 142 -9.90 10.70 25.78
C SER A 142 -8.66 11.58 25.87
N ALA A 143 -7.48 11.05 25.57
CA ALA A 143 -6.23 11.82 25.59
C ALA A 143 -6.22 12.95 24.56
N LEU A 144 -6.68 12.69 23.34
CA LEU A 144 -6.77 13.69 22.27
C LEU A 144 -7.83 14.76 22.57
N GLY A 145 -9.01 14.35 23.04
CA GLY A 145 -10.08 15.28 23.40
C GLY A 145 -9.73 16.17 24.60
N VAL A 146 -9.06 15.61 25.60
CA VAL A 146 -8.54 16.41 26.73
C VAL A 146 -7.39 17.31 26.29
N LEU A 147 -6.55 16.89 25.34
CA LEU A 147 -5.47 17.72 24.80
C LEU A 147 -6.00 19.00 24.15
N GLU A 148 -7.07 18.90 23.35
CA GLU A 148 -7.74 20.08 22.76
C GLU A 148 -8.17 21.08 23.83
N LEU A 149 -8.89 20.59 24.84
CA LEU A 149 -9.37 21.43 25.95
C LEU A 149 -8.22 21.98 26.79
N ALA A 150 -7.22 21.15 27.11
CA ALA A 150 -6.07 21.55 27.91
C ALA A 150 -5.26 22.65 27.20
N THR A 151 -5.25 22.65 25.86
CA THR A 151 -4.64 23.69 25.04
C THR A 151 -5.44 24.99 25.11
N GLU A 152 -6.77 24.92 25.00
CA GLU A 152 -7.67 26.07 25.16
C GLU A 152 -7.54 26.71 26.54
N PHE A 153 -7.48 25.89 27.60
CA PHE A 153 -7.32 26.35 28.98
C PHE A 153 -5.86 26.60 29.40
N ASN A 154 -4.90 26.34 28.50
CA ASN A 154 -3.47 26.53 28.71
C ASN A 154 -2.90 25.78 29.94
N CYS A 155 -3.34 24.54 30.16
CA CYS A 155 -2.93 23.69 31.29
C CYS A 155 -1.71 22.82 30.91
N HIS A 156 -0.51 23.41 30.98
CA HIS A 156 0.73 22.84 30.45
C HIS A 156 1.11 21.42 30.95
N GLU A 157 0.89 21.09 32.23
CA GLU A 157 1.24 19.76 32.76
C GLU A 157 0.36 18.64 32.15
N ILE A 158 -0.92 18.95 31.89
CA ILE A 158 -1.84 18.02 31.24
C ILE A 158 -1.50 17.91 29.76
N ILE A 159 -1.16 19.02 29.09
CA ILE A 159 -0.68 19.01 27.70
C ILE A 159 0.55 18.11 27.58
N GLU A 160 1.56 18.28 28.44
CA GLU A 160 2.79 17.45 28.44
C GLU A 160 2.46 15.97 28.64
N SER A 161 1.56 15.66 29.57
CA SER A 161 1.12 14.28 29.84
C SER A 161 0.34 13.66 28.67
N CYS A 162 -0.59 14.40 28.07
CA CYS A 162 -1.31 13.99 26.86
C CYS A 162 -0.33 13.70 25.71
N VAL A 163 0.63 14.61 25.48
CA VAL A 163 1.61 14.47 24.40
C VAL A 163 2.45 13.21 24.58
N ARG A 164 2.99 12.98 25.77
CA ARG A 164 3.78 11.77 26.08
C ARG A 164 2.97 10.48 25.95
N TYR A 165 1.69 10.51 26.33
CA TYR A 165 0.83 9.35 26.17
C TYR A 165 0.57 9.07 24.68
N LEU A 166 0.13 10.08 23.93
CA LEU A 166 -0.19 9.95 22.51
C LEU A 166 1.05 9.53 21.70
N GLU A 167 2.21 10.11 21.97
CA GLU A 167 3.49 9.71 21.38
C GLU A 167 3.79 8.21 21.56
N ALA A 168 3.45 7.64 22.71
CA ALA A 168 3.82 6.28 23.10
C ALA A 168 2.81 5.19 22.68
N VAL A 169 1.57 5.54 22.35
CA VAL A 169 0.54 4.55 21.98
C VAL A 169 0.42 4.34 20.47
N PRO A 170 0.08 3.13 19.98
CA PRO A 170 -0.22 2.91 18.57
C PRO A 170 -1.50 3.66 18.16
N TRP A 171 -1.60 4.01 16.88
CA TRP A 171 -2.76 4.67 16.29
C TRP A 171 -3.24 3.89 15.06
N GLU A 172 -4.54 3.94 14.80
CA GLU A 172 -5.14 3.52 13.53
C GLU A 172 -5.14 4.68 12.52
N ASP A 173 -5.30 4.40 11.23
CA ASP A 173 -5.30 5.42 10.16
C ASP A 173 -6.31 6.55 10.43
N LYS A 174 -7.50 6.21 10.93
CA LYS A 174 -8.54 7.20 11.30
C LYS A 174 -8.14 8.06 12.49
N GLU A 175 -7.38 7.50 13.42
CA GLU A 175 -6.86 8.21 14.59
C GLU A 175 -5.73 9.14 14.19
N GLU A 176 -4.86 8.72 13.26
CA GLU A 176 -3.82 9.56 12.67
C GLU A 176 -4.41 10.79 11.98
N GLU A 177 -5.47 10.64 11.19
CA GLU A 177 -6.19 11.80 10.60
C GLU A 177 -6.68 12.79 11.67
N LEU A 178 -7.08 12.31 12.85
CA LEU A 178 -7.50 13.17 13.95
C LEU A 178 -6.29 13.88 14.57
N ILE A 179 -5.17 13.19 14.76
CA ILE A 179 -3.91 13.81 15.20
C ILE A 179 -3.54 14.96 14.27
N LEU A 180 -3.52 14.72 12.96
CA LEU A 180 -3.15 15.72 11.96
C LEU A 180 -4.08 16.95 11.96
N LYS A 181 -5.34 16.82 12.41
CA LYS A 181 -6.28 17.94 12.56
C LYS A 181 -6.07 18.73 13.86
N VAL A 182 -5.63 18.07 14.92
CA VAL A 182 -5.61 18.60 16.30
C VAL A 182 -4.22 19.08 16.72
N VAL A 183 -3.23 18.21 16.58
CA VAL A 183 -1.90 18.35 17.17
C VAL A 183 -1.05 19.49 16.58
N PRO A 184 -1.13 19.85 15.28
CA PRO A 184 -0.35 20.97 14.74
C PRO A 184 -0.62 22.32 15.43
N LYS A 185 -1.80 22.50 16.06
CA LYS A 185 -2.17 23.72 16.79
C LYS A 185 -1.34 23.95 18.06
N LEU A 186 -0.61 22.94 18.54
CA LEU A 186 0.22 22.99 19.76
C LEU A 186 1.60 23.63 19.53
N GLY A 187 1.97 23.90 18.27
CA GLY A 187 3.28 24.45 17.93
C GLY A 187 4.42 23.48 18.32
N PRO A 188 5.53 23.96 18.96
CA PRO A 188 6.69 23.11 19.28
C PRO A 188 6.40 21.92 20.20
N LEU A 189 5.33 21.99 21.01
CA LEU A 189 4.93 20.89 21.90
C LEU A 189 4.39 19.68 21.12
N ALA A 190 4.00 19.88 19.85
CA ALA A 190 3.53 18.83 18.96
C ALA A 190 4.64 17.91 18.45
N MET A 191 5.89 18.36 18.48
CA MET A 191 7.00 17.72 17.76
C MET A 191 7.20 16.24 18.08
N PRO A 192 7.09 15.75 19.32
CA PRO A 192 7.24 14.33 19.61
C PRO A 192 6.18 13.45 18.92
N ILE A 193 4.96 13.94 18.77
CA ILE A 193 3.88 13.25 18.05
C ILE A 193 4.10 13.37 16.54
N LEU A 194 4.35 14.59 16.06
CA LEU A 194 4.48 14.86 14.62
C LEU A 194 5.70 14.15 14.01
N ALA A 195 6.76 13.89 14.77
CA ALA A 195 7.92 13.13 14.31
C ALA A 195 7.59 11.69 13.86
N ARG A 196 6.43 11.12 14.24
CA ARG A 196 5.98 9.79 13.80
C ARG A 196 5.37 9.78 12.40
N VAL A 197 4.88 10.94 11.95
CA VAL A 197 4.17 11.12 10.67
C VAL A 197 4.91 12.09 9.75
N ASP A 198 6.08 12.55 10.18
CA ASP A 198 6.95 13.39 9.37
C ASP A 198 7.51 12.56 8.21
N PRO A 199 7.54 13.10 6.98
CA PRO A 199 8.13 12.40 5.85
C PRO A 199 9.57 11.98 6.16
N VAL A 200 9.87 10.72 5.86
CA VAL A 200 11.20 10.17 6.06
C VAL A 200 12.15 10.73 5.01
N ASP A 201 13.41 10.95 5.36
CA ASP A 201 14.39 11.41 4.38
C ASP A 201 14.64 10.35 3.30
N PHE A 202 14.94 10.82 2.08
CA PHE A 202 15.17 9.95 0.93
C PHE A 202 16.21 8.85 1.18
N SER A 203 17.29 9.13 1.92
CA SER A 203 18.34 8.13 2.16
C SER A 203 17.81 6.98 3.02
N SER A 204 17.01 7.29 4.03
CA SER A 204 16.38 6.29 4.89
C SER A 204 15.37 5.45 4.11
N THR A 205 14.50 6.08 3.32
CA THR A 205 13.54 5.38 2.43
C THR A 205 14.27 4.46 1.44
N LYS A 206 15.33 4.95 0.80
CA LYS A 206 16.18 4.15 -0.10
C LYS A 206 16.79 2.94 0.60
N ASN A 207 17.33 3.12 1.80
CA ASN A 207 17.99 2.03 2.55
C ASN A 207 17.00 0.92 2.96
N VAL A 208 15.77 1.29 3.32
CA VAL A 208 14.69 0.32 3.57
C VAL A 208 14.36 -0.44 2.29
N PHE A 209 14.18 0.27 1.16
CA PHE A 209 13.89 -0.34 -0.13
C PHE A 209 14.98 -1.32 -0.59
N LEU A 210 16.25 -0.93 -0.47
CA LEU A 210 17.41 -1.81 -0.75
C LEU A 210 17.41 -3.07 0.11
N SER A 211 17.09 -2.91 1.40
CA SER A 211 17.01 -4.04 2.33
C SER A 211 15.86 -4.99 1.95
N ALA A 212 14.71 -4.44 1.59
CA ALA A 212 13.57 -5.21 1.12
C ALA A 212 13.91 -5.99 -0.16
N ILE A 213 14.57 -5.38 -1.16
CA ILE A 213 15.03 -6.09 -2.38
C ILE A 213 15.92 -7.28 -2.00
N ARG A 214 16.89 -7.07 -1.11
CA ARG A 214 17.84 -8.10 -0.69
C ARG A 214 17.17 -9.29 -0.02
N PHE A 215 16.15 -9.06 0.81
CA PHE A 215 15.36 -10.12 1.44
C PHE A 215 14.43 -10.81 0.45
N ALA A 216 13.67 -10.03 -0.32
CA ALA A 216 12.72 -10.52 -1.32
C ALA A 216 13.37 -11.39 -2.40
N THR A 217 14.62 -11.10 -2.76
CA THR A 217 15.40 -11.86 -3.73
C THR A 217 16.32 -12.92 -3.13
N SER A 218 16.29 -13.09 -1.80
CA SER A 218 17.14 -14.04 -1.06
C SER A 218 18.64 -13.89 -1.33
N ILE A 219 19.09 -12.67 -1.64
CA ILE A 219 20.53 -12.34 -1.71
C ILE A 219 21.17 -12.48 -0.32
N VAL A 220 20.41 -12.11 0.70
CA VAL A 220 20.79 -12.27 2.10
C VAL A 220 20.25 -13.61 2.61
N SER A 221 21.07 -14.32 3.39
CA SER A 221 20.70 -15.61 3.96
C SER A 221 19.40 -15.49 4.77
N PRO A 222 18.49 -16.48 4.70
CA PRO A 222 17.27 -16.50 5.49
C PRO A 222 17.59 -16.26 6.96
N CYS A 223 16.84 -15.36 7.61
CA CYS A 223 16.99 -15.18 9.04
C CYS A 223 16.50 -16.46 9.73
N ALA A 224 17.38 -17.13 10.47
CA ALA A 224 17.08 -18.44 11.08
C ALA A 224 15.83 -18.42 12.00
N SER A 225 15.42 -17.26 12.51
CA SER A 225 14.24 -17.09 13.33
C SER A 225 12.93 -16.92 12.57
N PHE A 226 12.95 -16.50 11.30
CA PHE A 226 11.74 -16.13 10.53
C PHE A 226 11.55 -16.96 9.25
N GLY A 227 12.53 -17.79 8.88
CA GLY A 227 12.44 -18.62 7.68
C GLY A 227 12.15 -17.78 6.42
N ASP A 228 11.11 -18.17 5.68
CA ASP A 228 10.69 -17.51 4.43
C ASP A 228 9.67 -16.38 4.66
N GLU A 229 9.15 -16.17 5.87
CA GLU A 229 8.12 -15.16 6.15
C GLU A 229 8.60 -13.74 5.84
N LEU A 230 9.87 -13.45 6.18
CA LEU A 230 10.48 -12.16 5.91
C LEU A 230 10.64 -11.89 4.40
N LYS A 231 10.88 -12.94 3.61
CA LYS A 231 10.96 -12.83 2.15
C LYS A 231 9.59 -12.47 1.58
N THR A 232 8.55 -13.22 1.96
CA THR A 232 7.18 -12.96 1.51
C THR A 232 6.72 -11.56 1.90
N SER A 233 6.95 -11.16 3.15
CA SER A 233 6.62 -9.81 3.61
C SER A 233 7.37 -8.74 2.80
N ALA A 234 8.68 -8.92 2.55
CA ALA A 234 9.44 -7.99 1.73
C ALA A 234 8.93 -7.92 0.27
N GLN A 235 8.51 -9.05 -0.30
CA GLN A 235 7.88 -9.09 -1.64
C GLN A 235 6.58 -8.29 -1.69
N GLU A 236 5.69 -8.49 -0.71
CA GLU A 236 4.41 -7.77 -0.60
C GLU A 236 4.60 -6.27 -0.39
N GLN A 237 5.54 -5.88 0.49
CA GLN A 237 5.80 -4.46 0.76
C GLN A 237 6.41 -3.75 -0.44
N LEU A 238 7.29 -4.41 -1.21
CA LEU A 238 7.80 -3.83 -2.46
C LEU A 238 6.69 -3.66 -3.51
N GLU A 239 5.75 -4.60 -3.61
CA GLU A 239 4.61 -4.49 -4.51
C GLU A 239 3.69 -3.32 -4.13
N TYR A 240 3.45 -3.15 -2.83
CA TYR A 240 2.66 -2.06 -2.26
C TYR A 240 3.33 -0.71 -2.52
N MET A 241 4.62 -0.59 -2.18
CA MET A 241 5.39 0.62 -2.43
C MET A 241 5.35 0.97 -3.92
N LEU A 242 5.65 0.02 -4.82
CA LEU A 242 5.60 0.29 -6.26
C LEU A 242 4.16 0.39 -6.83
N GLY A 243 3.16 0.74 -6.03
CA GLY A 243 1.81 1.10 -6.47
C GLY A 243 1.76 2.49 -7.12
N ASP A 244 0.67 2.80 -7.82
CA ASP A 244 0.53 4.00 -8.65
C ASP A 244 0.33 5.31 -7.84
N ASP A 245 0.22 5.24 -6.51
CA ASP A 245 -0.25 6.33 -5.65
C ASP A 245 0.88 7.12 -4.94
N ASP A 246 2.17 6.77 -5.12
CA ASP A 246 3.29 7.34 -4.35
C ASP A 246 4.17 8.34 -5.13
N GLU A 247 4.22 9.59 -4.68
CA GLU A 247 4.96 10.69 -5.35
C GLU A 247 6.49 10.58 -5.22
N GLU A 248 7.02 9.94 -4.17
CA GLU A 248 8.47 9.86 -3.90
C GLU A 248 9.16 8.63 -4.52
N ILE A 249 8.39 7.60 -4.84
CA ILE A 249 8.90 6.33 -5.35
C ILE A 249 9.58 6.43 -6.72
N PRO A 250 9.15 7.32 -7.64
CA PRO A 250 9.91 7.62 -8.86
C PRO A 250 11.39 7.99 -8.61
N LEU A 251 11.72 8.64 -7.48
CA LEU A 251 13.11 8.97 -7.16
C LEU A 251 13.89 7.74 -6.69
N VAL A 252 13.26 6.87 -5.90
CA VAL A 252 13.89 5.65 -5.38
C VAL A 252 14.18 4.65 -6.51
N ILE A 253 13.23 4.45 -7.44
CA ILE A 253 13.42 3.53 -8.57
C ILE A 253 14.46 4.04 -9.58
N ALA A 254 14.66 5.36 -9.65
CA ALA A 254 15.64 5.97 -10.54
C ALA A 254 17.08 5.85 -10.01
N ASP A 255 17.27 5.59 -8.71
CA ASP A 255 18.58 5.48 -8.07
C ASP A 255 19.38 4.28 -8.62
N GLU A 256 20.65 4.53 -8.94
CA GLU A 256 21.53 3.54 -9.58
C GLU A 256 21.94 2.40 -8.64
N GLU A 257 22.03 2.64 -7.33
CA GLU A 257 22.30 1.59 -6.35
C GLU A 257 21.10 0.65 -6.24
N VAL A 258 19.89 1.22 -6.22
CA VAL A 258 18.63 0.45 -6.23
C VAL A 258 18.53 -0.39 -7.50
N LYS A 259 18.78 0.19 -8.68
CA LYS A 259 18.78 -0.56 -9.94
C LYS A 259 19.82 -1.68 -9.95
N ALA A 260 21.03 -1.40 -9.47
CA ALA A 260 22.10 -2.40 -9.41
C ALA A 260 21.75 -3.57 -8.48
N GLU A 261 21.15 -3.29 -7.33
CA GLU A 261 20.70 -4.34 -6.41
C GLU A 261 19.53 -5.14 -6.98
N SER A 262 18.56 -4.51 -7.66
CA SER A 262 17.48 -5.21 -8.36
C SER A 262 18.00 -6.15 -9.45
N LYS A 263 19.00 -5.71 -10.25
CA LYS A 263 19.65 -6.57 -11.25
C LYS A 263 20.36 -7.76 -10.61
N LYS A 264 21.05 -7.54 -9.49
CA LYS A 264 21.68 -8.63 -8.72
C LYS A 264 20.63 -9.60 -8.18
N GLY A 265 19.48 -9.09 -7.74
CA GLY A 265 18.35 -9.88 -7.29
C GLY A 265 17.79 -10.77 -8.40
N LEU A 266 17.62 -10.23 -9.61
CA LEU A 266 17.25 -10.99 -10.80
C LEU A 266 18.24 -12.14 -11.05
N MET A 267 19.54 -11.85 -11.09
CA MET A 267 20.56 -12.87 -11.33
C MET A 267 20.53 -13.97 -10.27
N ASN A 268 20.28 -13.62 -9.00
CA ASN A 268 20.16 -14.59 -7.92
C ASN A 268 18.94 -15.49 -8.06
N ILE A 269 17.75 -14.92 -8.30
CA ILE A 269 16.50 -15.67 -8.50
C ILE A 269 16.62 -16.57 -9.74
N SER A 270 17.13 -16.04 -10.86
CA SER A 270 17.37 -16.79 -12.09
C SER A 270 18.31 -17.97 -11.88
N SER A 271 19.43 -17.76 -11.18
CA SER A 271 20.38 -18.85 -10.86
C SER A 271 19.75 -19.89 -9.94
N SER A 272 18.94 -19.46 -8.98
CA SER A 272 18.21 -20.37 -8.07
C SER A 272 17.20 -21.21 -8.84
N PHE A 273 16.39 -20.59 -9.71
CA PHE A 273 15.44 -21.30 -10.56
C PHE A 273 16.15 -22.32 -11.46
N GLU A 274 17.22 -21.92 -12.14
CA GLU A 274 18.00 -22.82 -13.00
C GLU A 274 18.52 -24.05 -12.22
N LYS A 275 19.04 -23.81 -11.01
CA LYS A 275 19.52 -24.89 -10.13
C LYS A 275 18.40 -25.83 -9.71
N GLU A 276 17.27 -25.31 -9.23
CA GLU A 276 16.15 -26.15 -8.79
C GLU A 276 15.52 -26.90 -9.98
N LEU A 277 15.46 -26.27 -11.16
CA LEU A 277 15.02 -26.90 -12.41
C LEU A 277 15.93 -28.07 -12.79
N PHE A 278 17.25 -27.91 -12.70
CA PHE A 278 18.20 -29.00 -12.95
C PHE A 278 18.08 -30.12 -11.90
N CYS A 279 17.82 -29.77 -10.64
CA CYS A 279 17.62 -30.72 -9.57
C CYS A 279 16.43 -31.66 -9.81
N LEU A 280 15.37 -31.22 -10.52
CA LEU A 280 14.25 -32.11 -10.88
C LEU A 280 14.69 -33.37 -11.61
N LEU A 281 15.75 -33.29 -12.42
CA LEU A 281 16.27 -34.42 -13.20
C LEU A 281 17.11 -35.39 -12.35
N SER A 282 17.54 -34.98 -11.16
CA SER A 282 18.53 -35.71 -10.34
C SER A 282 17.96 -36.25 -9.02
N GLN A 283 16.81 -35.76 -8.56
CA GLN A 283 16.30 -36.08 -7.22
C GLN A 283 15.42 -37.33 -7.19
N THR A 284 15.57 -38.11 -6.11
CA THR A 284 14.69 -39.24 -5.77
C THR A 284 13.39 -38.80 -5.10
N GLU A 285 13.36 -37.61 -4.48
CA GLU A 285 12.20 -37.01 -3.81
C GLU A 285 11.55 -35.93 -4.68
N TYR A 286 10.76 -36.38 -5.65
CA TYR A 286 10.20 -35.53 -6.70
C TYR A 286 9.29 -34.42 -6.17
N GLU A 287 8.49 -34.68 -5.13
CA GLU A 287 7.54 -33.71 -4.56
C GLU A 287 8.24 -32.49 -3.92
N VAL A 288 9.36 -32.73 -3.23
CA VAL A 288 10.16 -31.65 -2.61
C VAL A 288 10.84 -30.82 -3.70
N ALA A 289 11.36 -31.47 -4.73
CA ALA A 289 11.97 -30.81 -5.88
C ALA A 289 10.95 -29.96 -6.66
N GLU A 290 9.75 -30.49 -6.88
CA GLU A 290 8.62 -29.81 -7.53
C GLU A 290 8.20 -28.57 -6.74
N LYS A 291 8.04 -28.67 -5.42
CA LYS A 291 7.70 -27.51 -4.59
C LYS A 291 8.75 -26.41 -4.68
N LYS A 292 10.04 -26.76 -4.67
CA LYS A 292 11.14 -25.79 -4.76
C LYS A 292 11.19 -25.09 -6.11
N VAL A 293 11.06 -25.85 -7.21
CA VAL A 293 11.05 -25.23 -8.55
C VAL A 293 9.84 -24.32 -8.73
N MET A 294 8.65 -24.72 -8.24
CA MET A 294 7.44 -23.91 -8.32
C MET A 294 7.56 -22.62 -7.50
N GLN A 295 8.19 -22.68 -6.32
CA GLN A 295 8.49 -21.48 -5.53
C GLN A 295 9.47 -20.57 -6.28
N SER A 296 10.56 -21.12 -6.84
CA SER A 296 11.52 -20.31 -7.59
C SER A 296 10.95 -19.72 -8.88
N LEU A 297 9.99 -20.39 -9.52
CA LEU A 297 9.25 -19.85 -10.66
C LEU A 297 8.28 -18.74 -10.25
N SER A 298 7.64 -18.87 -9.08
CA SER A 298 6.84 -17.81 -8.47
C SER A 298 7.70 -16.58 -8.17
N ASP A 299 8.92 -16.77 -7.66
CA ASP A 299 9.88 -15.69 -7.42
C ASP A 299 10.29 -15.00 -8.73
N LEU A 300 10.49 -15.75 -9.83
CA LEU A 300 10.75 -15.19 -11.16
C LEU A 300 9.55 -14.38 -11.68
N GLY A 301 8.33 -14.90 -11.51
CA GLY A 301 7.11 -14.18 -11.86
C GLY A 301 6.94 -12.89 -11.07
N TRP A 302 7.25 -12.92 -9.78
CA TRP A 302 7.26 -11.74 -8.91
C TRP A 302 8.27 -10.70 -9.39
N ILE A 303 9.54 -11.06 -9.58
CA ILE A 303 10.55 -10.07 -9.99
C ILE A 303 10.30 -9.53 -11.40
N CYS A 304 9.70 -10.32 -12.30
CA CYS A 304 9.22 -9.83 -13.59
C CYS A 304 8.25 -8.65 -13.44
N ASN A 305 7.28 -8.77 -12.53
CA ASN A 305 6.32 -7.70 -12.23
C ASN A 305 6.98 -6.49 -11.53
N ILE A 306 7.97 -6.72 -10.67
CA ILE A 306 8.70 -5.62 -10.00
C ILE A 306 9.54 -4.83 -11.01
N LEU A 307 10.28 -5.53 -11.88
CA LEU A 307 11.16 -4.88 -12.85
C LEU A 307 10.38 -4.14 -13.95
N SER A 308 9.13 -4.52 -14.25
CA SER A 308 8.27 -3.74 -15.14
C SER A 308 7.88 -2.38 -14.55
N LYS A 309 7.74 -2.30 -13.22
CA LYS A 309 7.48 -1.04 -12.50
C LYS A 309 8.73 -0.19 -12.28
N MET A 310 9.92 -0.76 -12.43
CA MET A 310 11.21 -0.09 -12.20
C MET A 310 11.96 0.30 -13.49
N ASP A 311 11.34 0.21 -14.66
CA ASP A 311 12.00 0.42 -15.98
C ASP A 311 13.23 -0.49 -16.18
N LEU A 312 13.17 -1.71 -15.64
CA LEU A 312 14.23 -2.72 -15.73
C LEU A 312 13.78 -3.99 -16.44
N MET A 313 12.59 -3.99 -17.05
CA MET A 313 12.04 -5.16 -17.75
C MET A 313 12.96 -5.70 -18.83
N LYS A 314 13.77 -4.84 -19.47
CA LYS A 314 14.77 -5.24 -20.46
C LYS A 314 15.78 -6.26 -19.89
N GLU A 315 16.22 -6.07 -18.65
CA GLU A 315 17.17 -6.97 -17.99
C GLU A 315 16.54 -8.35 -17.75
N PHE A 316 15.25 -8.38 -17.37
CA PHE A 316 14.50 -9.63 -17.23
C PHE A 316 14.37 -10.36 -18.56
N VAL A 317 13.96 -9.66 -19.62
CA VAL A 317 13.81 -10.22 -20.96
C VAL A 317 15.13 -10.83 -21.45
N ASP A 318 16.24 -10.11 -21.30
CA ASP A 318 17.55 -10.60 -21.74
C ASP A 318 17.97 -11.86 -20.97
N GLN A 319 17.81 -11.86 -19.64
CA GLN A 319 18.09 -13.02 -18.81
C GLN A 319 17.17 -14.22 -19.11
N TRP A 320 15.89 -13.97 -19.42
CA TRP A 320 14.94 -15.03 -19.79
C TRP A 320 15.32 -15.67 -21.12
N ILE A 321 15.70 -14.87 -22.13
CA ILE A 321 16.18 -15.39 -23.42
C ILE A 321 17.39 -16.30 -23.18
N ASP A 322 18.37 -15.88 -22.38
CA ASP A 322 19.57 -16.67 -22.08
C ASP A 322 19.26 -17.99 -21.33
N LEU A 323 18.17 -18.04 -20.57
CA LEU A 323 17.71 -19.24 -19.87
C LEU A 323 16.88 -20.17 -20.77
N SER A 324 16.29 -19.65 -21.84
CA SER A 324 15.18 -20.30 -22.56
C SER A 324 15.52 -21.69 -23.11
N ASP A 325 16.67 -21.83 -23.77
CA ASP A 325 17.09 -23.13 -24.33
C ASP A 325 17.30 -24.19 -23.24
N ARG A 326 17.83 -23.79 -22.08
CA ARG A 326 18.04 -24.70 -20.94
C ARG A 326 16.71 -25.10 -20.31
N VAL A 327 15.79 -24.15 -20.18
CA VAL A 327 14.44 -24.41 -19.65
C VAL A 327 13.69 -25.39 -20.55
N ILE A 328 13.64 -25.12 -21.85
CA ILE A 328 12.97 -26.01 -22.82
C ILE A 328 13.64 -27.38 -22.85
N GLY A 329 14.97 -27.43 -22.86
CA GLY A 329 15.72 -28.70 -22.82
C GLY A 329 15.35 -29.58 -21.63
N ILE A 330 15.14 -29.00 -20.45
CA ILE A 330 14.69 -29.73 -19.25
C ILE A 330 13.20 -30.12 -19.37
N MET A 331 12.33 -29.22 -19.83
CA MET A 331 10.89 -29.52 -19.99
C MET A 331 10.59 -30.61 -21.02
N GLU A 332 11.48 -30.78 -21.99
CA GLU A 332 11.37 -31.83 -23.01
C GLU A 332 12.15 -33.11 -22.66
N ASP A 333 12.83 -33.13 -21.50
CA ASP A 333 13.49 -34.33 -21.02
C ASP A 333 12.50 -35.49 -20.86
N LYS A 334 12.98 -36.72 -21.08
CA LYS A 334 12.15 -37.93 -21.04
C LYS A 334 11.39 -38.10 -19.74
N ILE A 335 11.95 -37.64 -18.62
CA ILE A 335 11.32 -37.72 -17.29
C ILE A 335 10.12 -36.78 -17.22
N LEU A 336 10.27 -35.55 -17.71
CA LEU A 336 9.28 -34.48 -17.58
C LEU A 336 8.31 -34.39 -18.75
N LYS A 337 8.62 -35.03 -19.88
CA LYS A 337 7.87 -34.94 -21.13
C LYS A 337 6.37 -35.17 -20.96
N ASN A 338 5.99 -36.13 -20.11
CA ASN A 338 4.59 -36.53 -19.87
C ASN A 338 4.06 -36.16 -18.48
N GLY A 339 4.65 -35.16 -17.81
CA GLY A 339 4.21 -34.68 -16.50
C GLY A 339 4.47 -33.20 -16.26
N MET A 340 4.35 -32.76 -15.00
CA MET A 340 4.55 -31.37 -14.55
C MET A 340 3.78 -30.33 -15.37
N TRP A 341 2.51 -30.59 -15.61
CA TRP A 341 1.67 -29.71 -16.44
C TRP A 341 1.52 -28.31 -15.85
N ASP A 342 1.45 -28.20 -14.52
CA ASP A 342 1.43 -26.92 -13.82
C ASP A 342 2.70 -26.10 -14.10
N LEU A 343 3.88 -26.70 -13.91
CA LEU A 343 5.16 -26.06 -14.19
C LEU A 343 5.26 -25.58 -15.65
N LYS A 344 4.86 -26.44 -16.60
CA LYS A 344 4.88 -26.10 -18.03
C LYS A 344 3.94 -24.94 -18.34
N LEU A 345 2.74 -24.95 -17.79
CA LEU A 345 1.77 -23.86 -17.95
C LEU A 345 2.33 -22.55 -17.37
N LYS A 346 2.88 -22.58 -16.15
CA LYS A 346 3.49 -21.40 -15.52
C LYS A 346 4.70 -20.84 -16.28
N ILE A 347 5.51 -21.71 -16.89
CA ILE A 347 6.60 -21.28 -17.79
C ILE A 347 6.04 -20.61 -19.04
N ILE A 348 4.96 -21.13 -19.62
CA ILE A 348 4.28 -20.53 -20.78
C ILE A 348 3.67 -19.17 -20.41
N GLU A 349 3.00 -19.05 -19.25
CA GLU A 349 2.48 -17.78 -18.73
C GLU A 349 3.58 -16.73 -18.60
N LEU A 350 4.72 -17.08 -17.98
CA LEU A 350 5.84 -16.17 -17.82
C LEU A 350 6.48 -15.79 -19.16
N THR A 351 6.58 -16.75 -20.08
CA THR A 351 7.04 -16.50 -21.45
C THR A 351 6.08 -15.57 -22.20
N GLY A 352 4.77 -15.72 -21.99
CA GLY A 352 3.74 -14.83 -22.56
C GLY A 352 4.01 -13.38 -22.17
N LYS A 353 4.27 -13.10 -20.89
CA LYS A 353 4.65 -11.76 -20.42
C LYS A 353 5.90 -11.20 -21.12
N VAL A 354 6.90 -12.05 -21.36
CA VAL A 354 8.13 -11.67 -22.09
C VAL A 354 7.82 -11.37 -23.56
N LEU A 355 7.02 -12.21 -24.20
CA LEU A 355 6.57 -12.02 -25.58
C LEU A 355 5.77 -10.72 -25.71
N ASP A 356 4.82 -10.46 -24.83
CA ASP A 356 4.02 -9.23 -24.81
C ASP A 356 4.91 -7.99 -24.67
N ALA A 357 5.84 -8.01 -23.71
CA ALA A 357 6.75 -6.92 -23.46
C ALA A 357 7.59 -6.57 -24.70
N VAL A 358 8.10 -7.56 -25.43
CA VAL A 358 8.92 -7.35 -26.62
C VAL A 358 8.07 -7.08 -27.86
N GLY A 359 6.98 -7.81 -28.04
CA GLY A 359 6.12 -7.79 -29.22
C GLY A 359 5.38 -6.48 -29.39
N TYR A 360 4.86 -5.91 -28.30
CA TYR A 360 4.19 -4.61 -28.31
C TYR A 360 5.15 -3.43 -28.13
N GLY A 361 6.46 -3.68 -28.04
CA GLY A 361 7.48 -2.62 -28.00
C GLY A 361 7.65 -1.93 -26.65
N ASN A 362 7.14 -2.51 -25.56
CA ASN A 362 7.43 -2.03 -24.20
C ASN A 362 8.91 -2.24 -23.84
N VAL A 363 9.55 -3.26 -24.43
CA VAL A 363 10.98 -3.54 -24.33
C VAL A 363 11.60 -3.59 -25.72
N ILE A 364 12.56 -2.69 -25.96
CA ILE A 364 13.27 -2.63 -27.24
C ILE A 364 14.51 -3.53 -27.20
N MET A 365 14.46 -4.60 -28.00
CA MET A 365 15.55 -5.57 -28.15
C MET A 365 16.18 -5.54 -29.56
N PRO A 366 17.49 -5.82 -29.69
CA PRO A 366 18.13 -6.02 -30.99
C PRO A 366 17.42 -7.13 -31.79
N ALA A 367 17.38 -6.98 -33.12
CA ALA A 367 16.69 -7.93 -34.00
C ALA A 367 17.12 -9.39 -33.76
N VAL A 368 18.42 -9.63 -33.56
CA VAL A 368 18.97 -10.97 -33.29
C VAL A 368 18.33 -11.63 -32.07
N ARG A 369 18.21 -10.89 -30.95
CA ARG A 369 17.58 -11.39 -29.71
C ARG A 369 16.08 -11.62 -29.87
N ARG A 370 15.40 -10.79 -30.67
CA ARG A 370 13.98 -10.96 -31.00
C ARG A 370 13.75 -12.21 -31.86
N VAL A 371 14.64 -12.48 -32.82
CA VAL A 371 14.61 -13.71 -33.63
C VAL A 371 14.82 -14.93 -32.75
N GLU A 372 15.82 -14.89 -31.86
CA GLU A 372 16.13 -15.96 -30.90
C GLU A 372 14.91 -16.29 -30.02
N LEU A 373 14.29 -15.28 -29.41
CA LEU A 373 13.09 -15.44 -28.59
C LEU A 373 11.96 -16.19 -29.33
N VAL A 374 11.64 -15.76 -30.57
CA VAL A 374 10.58 -16.41 -31.37
C VAL A 374 10.98 -17.82 -31.79
N LYS A 375 12.19 -18.01 -32.31
CA LYS A 375 12.65 -19.33 -32.79
C LYS A 375 12.75 -20.36 -31.67
N THR A 376 13.05 -19.94 -30.45
CA THR A 376 13.11 -20.83 -29.28
C THR A 376 11.72 -21.17 -28.75
N TRP A 377 10.84 -20.19 -28.55
CA TRP A 377 9.55 -20.43 -27.86
C TRP A 377 8.39 -20.84 -28.78
N LEU A 378 8.34 -20.35 -30.03
CA LEU A 378 7.24 -20.67 -30.95
C LEU A 378 7.05 -22.19 -31.16
N PRO A 379 8.10 -23.00 -31.39
CA PRO A 379 7.95 -24.45 -31.54
C PRO A 379 7.42 -25.13 -30.27
N TYR A 380 7.92 -24.71 -29.10
CA TYR A 380 7.51 -25.28 -27.82
C TYR A 380 6.04 -24.99 -27.50
N ILE A 381 5.62 -23.74 -27.65
CA ILE A 381 4.23 -23.31 -27.43
C ILE A 381 3.27 -24.05 -28.38
N ARG A 382 3.63 -24.12 -29.67
CA ARG A 382 2.85 -24.86 -30.69
C ARG A 382 2.67 -26.33 -30.33
N LYS A 383 3.70 -26.97 -29.78
CA LYS A 383 3.66 -28.37 -29.35
C LYS A 383 2.83 -28.55 -28.08
N MET A 384 2.91 -27.60 -27.13
CA MET A 384 2.29 -27.73 -25.82
C MET A 384 0.79 -27.47 -25.82
N LYS A 385 0.29 -26.48 -26.57
CA LYS A 385 -1.16 -26.17 -26.62
C LYS A 385 -2.04 -27.40 -26.90
N PRO A 386 -1.84 -28.16 -27.99
CA PRO A 386 -2.69 -29.32 -28.27
C PRO A 386 -2.54 -30.43 -27.23
N VAL A 387 -1.36 -30.57 -26.60
CA VAL A 387 -1.15 -31.55 -25.52
C VAL A 387 -1.97 -31.19 -24.29
N LEU A 388 -1.97 -29.91 -23.88
CA LEU A 388 -2.76 -29.46 -22.73
C LEU A 388 -4.26 -29.54 -23.01
N ASP A 389 -4.71 -29.19 -24.22
CA ASP A 389 -6.10 -29.31 -24.63
C ASP A 389 -6.57 -30.77 -24.63
N SER A 390 -5.79 -31.67 -25.25
CA SER A 390 -6.14 -33.10 -25.29
C SER A 390 -6.24 -33.71 -23.90
N ILE A 391 -5.41 -33.30 -22.94
CA ILE A 391 -5.52 -33.81 -21.57
C ILE A 391 -6.77 -33.23 -20.91
N GLY A 392 -7.04 -31.94 -21.10
CA GLY A 392 -8.24 -31.28 -20.59
C GLY A 392 -9.56 -31.86 -21.10
N ASP A 393 -9.60 -32.28 -22.36
CA ASP A 393 -10.79 -32.90 -22.97
C ASP A 393 -11.01 -34.34 -22.48
N ASN A 394 -9.94 -35.06 -22.12
CA ASN A 394 -10.00 -36.43 -21.63
C ASN A 394 -10.23 -36.53 -20.11
N GLU A 395 -9.72 -35.57 -19.34
CA GLU A 395 -9.77 -35.56 -17.88
C GLU A 395 -10.67 -34.42 -17.38
N SER A 396 -11.90 -34.76 -16.99
CA SER A 396 -12.84 -33.81 -16.42
C SER A 396 -12.23 -33.13 -15.18
N GLY A 397 -11.99 -31.82 -15.24
CA GLY A 397 -11.44 -31.05 -14.13
C GLY A 397 -9.92 -30.87 -14.15
N PHE A 398 -9.23 -31.19 -15.26
CA PHE A 398 -7.82 -30.85 -15.45
C PHE A 398 -7.64 -29.31 -15.44
N PRO A 399 -6.92 -28.76 -14.46
CA PRO A 399 -6.86 -27.30 -14.28
C PRO A 399 -5.80 -26.64 -15.17
N TYR A 400 -4.88 -27.41 -15.77
CA TYR A 400 -3.70 -26.89 -16.44
C TYR A 400 -3.93 -26.71 -17.95
N LYS A 401 -4.70 -25.69 -18.31
CA LYS A 401 -4.94 -25.33 -19.71
C LYS A 401 -4.51 -23.90 -20.00
N MET A 402 -4.09 -23.65 -21.23
CA MET A 402 -3.93 -22.29 -21.72
C MET A 402 -5.33 -21.75 -22.02
N ASP A 403 -5.78 -20.77 -21.23
CA ASP A 403 -7.06 -20.12 -21.48
C ASP A 403 -7.03 -19.24 -22.74
N ASP A 404 -8.21 -18.82 -23.19
CA ASP A 404 -8.36 -18.06 -24.43
C ASP A 404 -7.63 -16.71 -24.36
N ASP A 405 -7.60 -16.08 -23.18
CA ASP A 405 -6.93 -14.80 -22.95
C ASP A 405 -5.41 -14.93 -23.09
N LEU A 406 -4.80 -15.93 -22.46
CA LEU A 406 -3.37 -16.24 -22.60
C LEU A 406 -3.02 -16.57 -24.05
N CYS A 407 -3.88 -17.34 -24.74
CA CYS A 407 -3.66 -17.70 -26.13
C CYS A 407 -3.67 -16.48 -27.05
N GLN A 408 -4.67 -15.61 -26.90
CA GLN A 408 -4.77 -14.37 -27.69
C GLN A 408 -3.60 -13.42 -27.42
N SER A 409 -3.17 -13.31 -26.15
CA SER A 409 -2.02 -12.48 -25.78
C SER A 409 -0.74 -12.96 -26.47
N ILE A 410 -0.41 -14.25 -26.35
CA ILE A 410 0.76 -14.87 -26.96
C ILE A 410 0.72 -14.75 -28.49
N GLU A 411 -0.43 -15.05 -29.11
CA GLU A 411 -0.59 -14.97 -30.57
C GLU A 411 -0.37 -13.55 -31.08
N GLY A 412 -1.06 -12.57 -30.49
CA GLY A 412 -0.93 -11.16 -30.86
C GLY A 412 0.50 -10.65 -30.67
N ALA A 413 1.16 -11.02 -29.57
CA ALA A 413 2.53 -10.65 -29.31
C ALA A 413 3.50 -11.25 -30.34
N ILE A 414 3.35 -12.53 -30.70
CA ILE A 414 4.18 -13.18 -31.72
C ILE A 414 3.93 -12.56 -33.09
N VAL A 415 2.69 -12.27 -33.48
CA VAL A 415 2.35 -11.61 -34.74
C VAL A 415 2.99 -10.22 -34.84
N ALA A 416 2.87 -9.41 -33.78
CA ALA A 416 3.49 -8.09 -33.70
C ALA A 416 5.03 -8.18 -33.76
N LEU A 417 5.60 -9.10 -32.99
CA LEU A 417 7.05 -9.32 -32.93
C LEU A 417 7.61 -9.78 -34.28
N LEU A 418 6.98 -10.78 -34.91
CA LEU A 418 7.36 -11.33 -36.21
C LEU A 418 7.33 -10.23 -37.27
N SER A 419 6.27 -9.43 -37.29
CA SER A 419 6.12 -8.29 -38.22
C SER A 419 7.25 -7.28 -38.10
N ALA A 420 7.94 -7.20 -36.97
CA ALA A 420 9.08 -6.30 -36.73
C ALA A 420 10.46 -6.94 -36.98
N LEU A 421 10.56 -8.22 -37.36
CA LEU A 421 11.83 -8.89 -37.64
C LEU A 421 12.39 -8.52 -39.03
N PRO A 422 13.67 -8.81 -39.34
CA PRO A 422 14.18 -8.72 -40.71
C PRO A 422 13.44 -9.67 -41.65
N SER A 423 13.27 -9.29 -42.92
CA SER A 423 12.39 -10.01 -43.87
C SER A 423 12.80 -11.46 -44.15
N ASN A 424 14.09 -11.78 -44.08
CA ASN A 424 14.57 -13.15 -44.26
C ASN A 424 14.23 -14.01 -43.04
N ASP A 425 14.46 -13.50 -41.82
CA ASP A 425 14.07 -14.20 -40.60
C ASP A 425 12.55 -14.42 -40.53
N GLN A 426 11.75 -13.44 -40.97
CA GLN A 426 10.30 -13.60 -41.13
C GLN A 426 9.98 -14.76 -42.08
N ALA A 427 10.66 -14.82 -43.24
CA ALA A 427 10.42 -15.85 -44.24
C ALA A 427 10.75 -17.25 -43.70
N ASP A 428 11.87 -17.40 -42.99
CA ASP A 428 12.29 -18.65 -42.39
C ASP A 428 11.25 -19.13 -41.35
N ILE A 429 10.86 -18.26 -40.42
CA ILE A 429 9.90 -18.60 -39.36
C ILE A 429 8.52 -18.91 -39.95
N LEU A 430 8.07 -18.16 -40.96
CA LEU A 430 6.80 -18.42 -41.64
C LEU A 430 6.83 -19.71 -42.45
N ALA A 431 7.96 -20.06 -43.08
CA ALA A 431 8.13 -21.33 -43.78
C ALA A 431 8.03 -22.50 -42.79
N ASP A 432 8.67 -22.40 -41.62
CA ASP A 432 8.55 -23.38 -40.53
C ASP A 432 7.14 -23.39 -39.91
N TRP A 433 6.43 -22.25 -39.91
CA TRP A 433 5.00 -22.17 -39.60
C TRP A 433 4.10 -22.58 -40.77
N MET A 434 4.59 -23.00 -41.94
CA MET A 434 3.75 -23.61 -42.98
C MET A 434 4.02 -25.11 -43.14
N SER A 435 5.25 -25.56 -42.89
CA SER A 435 5.71 -26.94 -43.11
C SER A 435 5.27 -27.99 -42.08
N GLY A 436 4.52 -27.61 -41.05
CA GLY A 436 4.16 -28.47 -39.92
C GLY A 436 3.14 -29.52 -40.34
N GLU A 437 3.46 -30.78 -40.05
CA GLU A 437 2.76 -31.98 -40.53
C GLU A 437 1.40 -32.26 -39.86
N GLN A 438 0.82 -31.32 -39.10
CA GLN A 438 -0.46 -31.51 -38.41
C GLN A 438 -1.59 -30.68 -39.07
N GLU A 439 -2.59 -31.37 -39.61
CA GLU A 439 -3.73 -30.82 -40.36
C GLU A 439 -4.80 -30.11 -39.49
N GLU A 440 -4.70 -30.14 -38.16
CA GLU A 440 -5.69 -29.52 -37.26
C GLU A 440 -5.10 -28.30 -36.53
N VAL A 441 -5.70 -27.14 -36.82
CA VAL A 441 -5.62 -25.84 -36.12
C VAL A 441 -4.24 -25.47 -35.57
N ARG A 442 -3.50 -24.68 -36.36
CA ARG A 442 -2.12 -24.31 -36.09
C ARG A 442 -2.01 -23.12 -35.14
N TYR A 443 -2.26 -23.33 -33.85
CA TYR A 443 -1.92 -22.34 -32.83
C TYR A 443 -0.39 -22.14 -32.73
N PRO A 444 0.11 -20.90 -32.55
CA PRO A 444 -0.60 -19.64 -32.76
C PRO A 444 -0.88 -19.39 -34.25
N ASP A 445 -2.02 -18.77 -34.56
CA ASP A 445 -2.36 -18.35 -35.91
C ASP A 445 -1.47 -17.17 -36.33
N LEU A 446 -0.58 -17.42 -37.29
CA LEU A 446 0.32 -16.41 -37.84
C LEU A 446 -0.16 -15.87 -39.19
N SER A 447 -1.41 -16.10 -39.57
CA SER A 447 -1.98 -15.68 -40.86
C SER A 447 -1.85 -14.17 -41.08
N GLU A 448 -2.12 -13.35 -40.06
CA GLU A 448 -1.96 -11.90 -40.15
C GLU A 448 -0.50 -11.51 -40.48
N ALA A 449 0.46 -12.07 -39.75
CA ALA A 449 1.88 -11.79 -39.99
C ALA A 449 2.34 -12.29 -41.37
N PHE A 450 1.81 -13.43 -41.83
CA PHE A 450 2.05 -13.96 -43.16
C PHE A 450 1.52 -13.04 -44.27
N GLU A 451 0.30 -12.51 -44.12
CA GLU A 451 -0.29 -11.55 -45.05
C GLU A 451 0.53 -10.26 -45.14
N ILE A 452 0.93 -9.72 -43.98
CA ILE A 452 1.79 -8.54 -43.86
C ILE A 452 3.13 -8.79 -44.57
N TRP A 453 3.78 -9.92 -44.33
CA TRP A 453 5.04 -10.29 -44.98
C TRP A 453 4.88 -10.40 -46.50
N CYS A 454 3.84 -11.07 -46.99
CA CYS A 454 3.54 -11.21 -48.42
C CYS A 454 3.38 -9.85 -49.11
N TYR A 455 2.60 -8.94 -48.49
CA TYR A 455 2.42 -7.58 -48.97
C TYR A 455 3.74 -6.82 -49.02
N ARG A 456 4.52 -6.85 -47.93
CA ARG A 456 5.79 -6.13 -47.81
C ARG A 456 6.82 -6.63 -48.82
N THR A 457 6.97 -7.94 -48.97
CA THR A 457 7.91 -8.56 -49.91
C THR A 457 7.55 -8.23 -51.36
N LYS A 458 6.27 -8.33 -51.74
CA LYS A 458 5.79 -7.95 -53.08
C LYS A 458 6.04 -6.46 -53.37
N SER A 459 5.78 -5.61 -52.39
CA SER A 459 5.95 -4.16 -52.49
C SER A 459 7.44 -3.76 -52.57
N ALA A 460 8.31 -4.38 -51.76
CA ALA A 460 9.75 -4.17 -51.79
C ALA A 460 10.36 -4.56 -53.15
N LYS A 461 9.97 -5.72 -53.70
CA LYS A 461 10.41 -6.15 -55.03
C LYS A 461 10.02 -5.16 -56.13
N ARG A 462 8.80 -4.62 -56.09
CA ARG A 462 8.35 -3.59 -57.04
C ARG A 462 9.23 -2.33 -56.97
N ARG A 463 9.49 -1.82 -55.76
CA ARG A 463 10.33 -0.63 -55.56
C ARG A 463 11.77 -0.86 -56.04
N LEU A 464 12.31 -2.05 -55.84
CA LEU A 464 13.64 -2.42 -56.33
C LEU A 464 13.71 -2.37 -57.86
N VAL A 465 12.75 -2.98 -58.56
CA VAL A 465 12.67 -2.96 -60.03
C VAL A 465 12.54 -1.53 -60.55
N GLU A 466 11.61 -0.74 -60.01
CA GLU A 466 11.44 0.66 -60.40
C GLU A 466 12.68 1.52 -60.12
N GLY A 467 13.43 1.22 -59.06
CA GLY A 467 14.70 1.88 -58.73
C GLY A 467 15.77 1.56 -59.77
N LEU A 468 15.92 0.29 -60.14
CA LEU A 468 16.86 -0.16 -61.16
C LEU A 468 16.54 0.45 -62.54
N ASP A 469 15.25 0.54 -62.91
CA ASP A 469 14.83 1.18 -64.16
C ASP A 469 15.17 2.67 -64.20
N ARG A 470 15.05 3.37 -63.07
CA ARG A 470 15.45 4.79 -62.94
C ARG A 470 16.96 4.97 -63.05
N LEU A 471 17.74 4.11 -62.40
CA LEU A 471 19.21 4.10 -62.50
C LEU A 471 19.71 3.77 -63.91
N GLY A 472 19.04 2.82 -64.59
CA GLY A 472 19.31 2.50 -65.98
C GLY A 472 19.07 3.69 -66.90
N LYS A 473 17.91 4.36 -66.78
CA LYS A 473 17.58 5.56 -67.56
C LYS A 473 18.53 6.74 -67.26
N SER A 474 18.97 6.91 -66.01
CA SER A 474 19.92 7.96 -65.62
C SER A 474 21.34 7.74 -66.17
N LYS A 475 21.75 6.49 -66.40
CA LYS A 475 23.06 6.20 -67.01
C LYS A 475 23.05 6.45 -68.52
N THR A 476 21.90 6.27 -69.19
CA THR A 476 21.76 6.55 -70.63
C THR A 476 21.70 8.04 -70.96
N THR A 477 21.37 8.92 -69.99
CA THR A 477 21.32 10.39 -70.19
C THR A 477 22.63 11.13 -69.89
N VAL A 478 23.66 10.47 -69.33
CA VAL A 478 24.97 11.10 -69.02
C VAL A 478 26.02 10.85 -70.13
N SER A 479 25.67 10.10 -71.18
CA SER A 479 26.48 9.96 -72.39
C SER A 479 25.94 10.88 -73.50
N LEU A 480 26.29 12.17 -73.44
CA LEU A 480 26.21 13.12 -74.56
C LEU A 480 27.38 14.11 -74.48
#